data_AF-A0A836VBX0-F1
#
_entry.id   AF-A0A836VBX0-F1
#
_cell.length_a   1.000
_cell.length_b   1.000
_cell.length_c   1.000
_cell.angle_alpha   90.00
_cell.angle_beta   90.00
_cell.angle_gamma   90.00
#
_symmetry.space_group_name_H-M   'P 1'
#
loop_
_entity.id
_entity.type
_entity.pdbx_description
1 polymer ?
#
loop_
_entity_poly.entity_id
_entity_poly.type
_entity_poly.pdbx_seq_one_letter_code
_entity_poly.pdbx_strand_id
1 'polypeptide(L)'
;MQLQLFEIPKVEATDFIPRFTSANPLDTTNVDQVISMLLDDAEELFGTRVDPAPYSFDGIYFGSKVPIMKYRQEEMKIVFRLSNDARNDNSKILWQIAHECVHLLTPARLWTSMFEEGLACWFQMRWAKLCPQLFPEHKCNPEVCFENKRFLEAYTIVEELLRQDPEAIKKLRSLQPVISKFTPKLLVTELPQVDVPTAKLLCSRFAQRQKEV
;
A
#
# COMPACT_ATOMS: atom_id res chain seq x y z
N MET A 1 -3.78 -7.73 38.47
CA MET A 1 -3.57 -8.51 37.24
C MET A 1 -2.50 -7.76 36.44
N GLN A 2 -1.23 -8.15 36.56
CA GLN A 2 -0.11 -7.49 35.90
C GLN A 2 -0.17 -7.76 34.39
N LEU A 3 -0.21 -6.70 33.59
CA LEU A 3 -0.04 -6.76 32.15
C LEU A 3 1.41 -7.17 31.88
N GLN A 4 1.61 -8.32 31.23
CA GLN A 4 2.90 -8.65 30.62
C GLN A 4 3.19 -7.60 29.54
N LEU A 5 4.09 -6.66 29.86
CA LEU A 5 4.78 -5.85 28.88
C LEU A 5 5.60 -6.81 28.02
N PHE A 6 5.21 -6.97 26.75
CA PHE A 6 6.08 -7.63 25.78
C PHE A 6 7.36 -6.79 25.67
N GLU A 7 8.49 -7.39 26.01
CA GLU A 7 9.80 -6.77 25.78
C GLU A 7 9.93 -6.44 24.29
N ILE A 8 10.12 -5.15 24.02
CA ILE A 8 10.44 -4.63 22.71
C ILE A 8 11.86 -5.11 22.40
N PRO A 9 12.10 -5.83 21.30
CA PRO A 9 13.46 -6.14 20.90
C PRO A 9 14.21 -4.81 20.71
N LYS A 10 15.33 -4.64 21.41
CA LYS A 10 16.27 -3.57 21.12
C LYS A 10 16.66 -3.70 19.65
N VAL A 11 16.24 -2.74 18.84
CA VAL A 11 16.65 -2.66 17.44
C VAL A 11 18.09 -2.16 17.46
N GLU A 12 19.02 -3.07 17.26
CA GLU A 12 20.45 -2.73 17.15
C GLU A 12 20.65 -1.83 15.91
N ALA A 13 21.53 -0.83 16.02
CA ALA A 13 21.79 0.16 14.96
C ALA A 13 22.24 -0.45 13.62
N THR A 14 22.56 -1.74 13.60
CA THR A 14 22.97 -2.52 12.42
C THR A 14 21.80 -3.06 11.59
N ASP A 15 20.55 -2.96 12.07
CA ASP A 15 19.34 -3.30 11.29
C ASP A 15 18.76 -2.08 10.53
N PHE A 16 19.41 -0.93 10.64
CA PHE A 16 19.12 0.26 9.83
C PHE A 16 19.97 0.20 8.56
N ILE A 17 19.34 0.13 7.38
CA ILE A 17 20.06 0.35 6.13
C ILE A 17 20.45 1.84 6.10
N PRO A 18 21.75 2.19 6.06
CA PRO A 18 22.16 3.59 6.02
C PRO A 18 21.61 4.26 4.76
N ARG A 19 21.20 5.53 4.89
CA ARG A 19 20.86 6.38 3.75
C ARG A 19 22.09 6.52 2.84
N PHE A 20 22.04 5.98 1.63
CA PHE A 20 23.08 6.22 0.62
C PHE A 20 22.46 6.94 -0.56
N THR A 21 22.96 8.13 -0.87
CA THR A 21 22.58 8.89 -2.05
C THR A 21 23.13 8.22 -3.31
N SER A 22 22.35 7.33 -3.92
CA SER A 22 22.59 6.82 -5.27
C SER A 22 22.02 7.80 -6.30
N ALA A 23 22.69 7.96 -7.44
CA ALA A 23 22.17 8.76 -8.56
C ALA A 23 21.16 7.98 -9.42
N ASN A 24 20.97 6.67 -9.16
CA ASN A 24 20.05 5.81 -9.88
C ASN A 24 18.71 5.68 -9.10
N PRO A 25 17.58 6.19 -9.62
CA PRO A 25 16.29 6.17 -8.93
C PRO A 25 15.68 4.77 -8.75
N LEU A 26 16.23 3.76 -9.43
CA LEU A 26 15.84 2.35 -9.31
C LEU A 26 16.81 1.52 -8.44
N ASP A 27 17.78 2.18 -7.82
CA ASP A 27 18.69 1.53 -6.89
C ASP A 27 17.98 1.26 -5.56
N THR A 28 17.47 0.05 -5.41
CA THR A 28 16.82 -0.42 -4.18
C THR A 28 17.75 -0.46 -2.94
N THR A 29 19.05 -0.19 -3.09
CA THR A 29 19.95 0.07 -1.94
C THR A 29 19.73 1.48 -1.33
N ASN A 30 19.06 2.38 -2.06
CA ASN A 30 18.61 3.70 -1.61
C ASN A 30 17.07 3.73 -1.47
N VAL A 31 16.59 3.06 -0.43
CA VAL A 31 15.15 2.88 -0.15
C VAL A 31 14.39 4.22 -0.06
N ASP A 32 15.00 5.27 0.48
CA ASP A 32 14.35 6.58 0.61
C ASP A 32 14.02 7.19 -0.76
N GLN A 33 14.91 7.03 -1.75
CA GLN A 33 14.68 7.52 -3.11
C GLN A 33 13.60 6.70 -3.82
N VAL A 34 13.59 5.38 -3.64
CA VAL A 34 12.52 4.51 -4.15
C VAL A 34 11.18 4.92 -3.56
N ILE A 35 11.11 5.16 -2.25
CA ILE A 35 9.89 5.62 -1.58
C ILE A 35 9.45 6.99 -2.11
N SER A 36 10.37 7.94 -2.27
CA SER A 36 10.04 9.26 -2.83
C SER A 36 9.44 9.13 -4.23
N MET A 37 10.10 8.37 -5.11
CA MET A 37 9.62 8.13 -6.47
C MET A 37 8.24 7.46 -6.50
N LEU A 38 8.03 6.45 -5.66
CA LEU A 38 6.74 5.76 -5.55
C LEU A 38 5.64 6.66 -4.99
N LEU A 39 5.97 7.51 -4.02
CA LEU A 39 5.01 8.47 -3.46
C LEU A 39 4.65 9.55 -4.47
N ASP A 40 5.62 10.09 -5.19
CA ASP A 40 5.38 11.12 -6.21
C ASP A 40 4.47 10.56 -7.33
N ASP A 41 4.74 9.34 -7.82
CA ASP A 41 3.90 8.66 -8.81
C ASP A 41 2.51 8.28 -8.24
N ALA A 42 2.42 7.86 -6.98
CA ALA A 42 1.14 7.62 -6.33
C ALA A 42 0.30 8.90 -6.15
N GLU A 43 0.94 10.03 -5.83
CA GLU A 43 0.28 11.33 -5.75
C GLU A 43 -0.14 11.84 -7.14
N GLU A 44 0.67 11.61 -8.17
CA GLU A 44 0.33 11.93 -9.56
C GLU A 44 -0.86 11.10 -10.05
N LEU A 45 -1.00 9.85 -9.64
CA LEU A 45 -2.10 8.98 -10.07
C LEU A 45 -3.37 9.11 -9.22
N PHE A 46 -3.21 9.26 -7.91
CA PHE A 46 -4.32 9.16 -6.96
C PHE A 46 -4.64 10.48 -6.27
N GLY A 47 -3.81 11.51 -6.44
CA GLY A 47 -3.95 12.81 -5.81
C GLY A 47 -3.09 12.92 -4.54
N THR A 48 -2.81 14.16 -4.15
CA THR A 48 -1.87 14.49 -3.08
C THR A 48 -2.22 13.82 -1.75
N ARG A 49 -1.18 13.49 -0.97
CA ARG A 49 -1.32 13.01 0.39
C ARG A 49 -2.07 14.02 1.26
N VAL A 50 -2.74 13.54 2.30
CA VAL A 50 -3.47 14.42 3.24
C VAL A 50 -2.50 15.37 3.93
N ASP A 51 -2.82 16.66 3.90
CA ASP A 51 -2.05 17.75 4.53
C ASP A 51 -2.96 18.57 5.47
N PRO A 52 -2.58 18.77 6.75
CA PRO A 52 -1.39 18.24 7.43
C PRO A 52 -1.42 16.71 7.57
N ALA A 53 -0.27 16.08 7.30
CA ALA A 53 -0.13 14.65 7.50
C ALA A 53 -0.18 14.31 9.00
N PRO A 54 -1.04 13.37 9.44
CA PRO A 54 -1.16 13.01 10.85
C PRO A 54 0.05 12.22 11.38
N TYR A 55 0.89 11.69 10.51
CA TYR A 55 2.09 10.92 10.86
C TYR A 55 3.22 11.21 9.86
N SER A 56 4.46 11.26 10.34
CA SER A 56 5.65 11.31 9.48
C SER A 56 6.20 9.91 9.23
N PHE A 57 6.56 9.60 8.00
CA PHE A 57 7.27 8.35 7.68
C PHE A 57 8.71 8.40 8.23
N ASP A 58 9.15 7.30 8.87
CA ASP A 58 10.43 7.23 9.58
C ASP A 58 11.40 6.18 9.02
N GLY A 59 10.93 5.27 8.17
CA GLY A 59 11.79 4.31 7.46
C GLY A 59 11.23 2.90 7.38
N ILE A 60 12.10 1.96 7.01
CA ILE A 60 11.78 0.55 6.87
C ILE A 60 12.62 -0.32 7.80
N TYR A 61 12.14 -1.53 8.09
CA TYR A 61 12.93 -2.60 8.66
C TYR A 61 12.37 -3.97 8.25
N PHE A 62 13.18 -5.02 8.35
CA PHE A 62 12.76 -6.38 8.04
C PHE A 62 12.38 -7.13 9.31
N GLY A 63 11.28 -7.88 9.29
CA GLY A 63 10.96 -8.71 10.46
C GLY A 63 9.64 -9.45 10.43
N SER A 64 8.82 -9.30 9.39
CA SER A 64 7.48 -9.90 9.32
C SER A 64 7.41 -11.05 8.32
N LYS A 65 6.25 -11.72 8.26
CA LYS A 65 5.91 -12.67 7.18
C LYS A 65 5.33 -11.98 5.95
N VAL A 66 4.71 -10.82 6.14
CA VAL A 66 4.05 -9.99 5.11
C VAL A 66 4.40 -8.53 5.37
N PRO A 67 4.41 -7.64 4.36
CA PRO A 67 4.59 -6.21 4.60
C PRO A 67 3.48 -5.68 5.51
N ILE A 68 3.86 -4.81 6.45
CA ILE A 68 2.92 -4.16 7.37
C ILE A 68 3.39 -2.72 7.63
N MET A 69 2.52 -1.74 7.39
CA MET A 69 2.64 -0.40 7.98
C MET A 69 2.36 -0.41 9.49
N LYS A 70 3.33 0.02 10.30
CA LYS A 70 3.17 0.19 11.76
C LYS A 70 3.18 1.65 12.18
N TYR A 71 2.28 1.99 13.08
CA TYR A 71 2.18 3.31 13.71
C TYR A 71 2.91 3.34 15.05
N ARG A 72 3.88 4.26 15.20
CA ARG A 72 4.52 4.60 16.48
C ARG A 72 3.85 5.84 17.05
N GLN A 73 2.84 5.61 17.88
CA GLN A 73 1.85 6.61 18.28
C GLN A 73 2.46 7.76 19.08
N GLU A 74 3.31 7.44 20.06
CA GLU A 74 3.95 8.42 20.93
C GLU A 74 4.89 9.36 20.17
N GLU A 75 5.40 8.89 19.03
CA GLU A 75 6.34 9.63 18.19
C GLU A 75 5.67 10.28 16.97
N MET A 76 4.37 10.05 16.74
CA MET A 76 3.64 10.45 15.53
C MET A 76 4.34 9.98 14.24
N LYS A 77 4.85 8.74 14.26
CA LYS A 77 5.63 8.17 13.17
C LYS A 77 5.03 6.91 12.58
N ILE A 78 5.38 6.63 11.33
CA ILE A 78 5.07 5.39 10.61
C ILE A 78 6.36 4.71 10.17
N VAL A 79 6.40 3.39 10.26
CA VAL A 79 7.45 2.56 9.66
C VAL A 79 6.85 1.41 8.87
N PHE A 80 7.52 1.03 7.79
CA PHE A 80 7.20 -0.21 7.09
C PHE A 80 8.00 -1.36 7.68
N ARG A 81 7.30 -2.43 8.03
CA ARG A 81 7.92 -3.70 8.36
C ARG A 81 7.80 -4.62 7.16
N LEU A 82 8.89 -4.79 6.42
CA LEU A 82 8.96 -5.68 5.26
C LEU A 82 9.18 -7.13 5.71
N SER A 83 8.84 -8.06 4.81
CA SER A 83 9.00 -9.49 5.08
C SER A 83 10.48 -9.89 5.12
N ASN A 84 10.85 -10.87 5.94
CA ASN A 84 12.25 -11.28 6.08
C ASN A 84 12.88 -11.77 4.77
N ASP A 85 12.10 -12.43 3.93
CA ASP A 85 12.53 -12.94 2.63
C ASP A 85 12.69 -11.85 1.56
N ALA A 86 12.30 -10.60 1.85
CA ALA A 86 12.61 -9.44 1.01
C ALA A 86 14.02 -8.88 1.25
N ARG A 87 14.69 -9.23 2.36
CA ARG A 87 15.97 -8.60 2.79
C ARG A 87 17.05 -8.61 1.70
N ASN A 88 17.07 -9.62 0.85
CA ASN A 88 18.05 -9.79 -0.23
C ASN A 88 17.38 -9.94 -1.61
N ASP A 89 16.13 -9.49 -1.76
CA ASP A 89 15.36 -9.61 -2.99
C ASP A 89 14.78 -8.24 -3.37
N ASN A 90 15.49 -7.54 -4.26
CA ASN A 90 15.12 -6.20 -4.72
C ASN A 90 13.72 -6.16 -5.36
N SER A 91 13.29 -7.25 -6.00
CA SER A 91 11.94 -7.34 -6.57
C SER A 91 10.90 -7.37 -5.45
N LYS A 92 11.12 -8.16 -4.39
CA LYS A 92 10.22 -8.17 -3.23
C LYS A 92 10.23 -6.86 -2.45
N ILE A 93 11.39 -6.19 -2.32
CA ILE A 93 11.46 -4.86 -1.69
C ILE A 93 10.60 -3.87 -2.48
N LEU A 94 10.80 -3.75 -3.79
CA LEU A 94 10.03 -2.81 -4.61
C LEU A 94 8.53 -3.12 -4.57
N TRP A 95 8.18 -4.40 -4.71
CA TRP A 95 6.80 -4.88 -4.64
C TRP A 95 6.11 -4.48 -3.34
N GLN A 96 6.76 -4.72 -2.20
CA GLN A 96 6.18 -4.44 -0.88
C GLN A 96 6.15 -2.95 -0.57
N ILE A 97 7.17 -2.18 -0.95
CA ILE A 97 7.18 -0.74 -0.72
C ILE A 97 6.12 -0.05 -1.58
N ALA A 98 5.96 -0.45 -2.84
CA ALA A 98 4.92 0.09 -3.71
C ALA A 98 3.53 -0.07 -3.07
N HIS A 99 3.23 -1.24 -2.52
CA HIS A 99 1.99 -1.47 -1.77
C HIS A 99 1.80 -0.46 -0.62
N GLU A 100 2.80 -0.38 0.27
CA GLU A 100 2.71 0.42 1.49
C GLU A 100 2.73 1.93 1.22
N CYS A 101 3.32 2.38 0.11
CA CYS A 101 3.27 3.78 -0.33
C CYS A 101 1.85 4.28 -0.59
N VAL A 102 0.93 3.41 -1.04
CA VAL A 102 -0.48 3.81 -1.23
C VAL A 102 -1.13 4.15 0.11
N HIS A 103 -0.85 3.37 1.16
CA HIS A 103 -1.37 3.65 2.51
C HIS A 103 -0.82 4.94 3.11
N LEU A 104 0.38 5.38 2.71
CA LEU A 104 0.95 6.67 3.11
C LEU A 104 0.24 7.88 2.51
N LEU A 105 -0.58 7.72 1.47
CA LEU A 105 -1.35 8.84 0.94
C LEU A 105 -2.41 9.32 1.95
N THR A 106 -2.94 8.42 2.77
CA THR A 106 -3.98 8.70 3.77
C THR A 106 -3.70 7.88 5.04
N PRO A 107 -2.64 8.21 5.80
CA PRO A 107 -2.24 7.43 6.96
C PRO A 107 -3.27 7.61 8.08
N ALA A 108 -4.30 6.77 8.07
CA ALA A 108 -5.38 6.80 9.03
C ALA A 108 -5.32 5.53 9.89
N ARG A 109 -5.43 5.69 11.22
CA ARG A 109 -5.62 4.58 12.18
C ARG A 109 -6.95 3.84 12.04
N LEU A 110 -7.64 4.01 10.91
CA LEU A 110 -8.83 3.25 10.58
C LEU A 110 -8.43 1.87 10.05
N TRP A 111 -9.45 1.06 9.79
CA TRP A 111 -9.28 -0.16 9.03
C TRP A 111 -9.04 0.18 7.55
N THR A 112 -8.27 -0.64 6.86
CA THR A 112 -8.10 -0.54 5.42
C THR A 112 -9.36 -1.06 4.72
N SER A 113 -9.89 -0.29 3.76
CA SER A 113 -11.03 -0.72 2.97
C SER A 113 -10.61 -1.67 1.86
N MET A 114 -11.56 -2.46 1.34
CA MET A 114 -11.34 -3.27 0.13
C MET A 114 -10.84 -2.40 -1.03
N PHE A 115 -11.34 -1.16 -1.12
CA PHE A 115 -10.88 -0.19 -2.11
C PHE A 115 -9.39 0.13 -1.92
N GLU A 116 -9.01 0.56 -0.72
CA GLU A 116 -7.64 1.01 -0.43
C GLU A 116 -6.61 -0.12 -0.63
N GLU A 117 -6.93 -1.35 -0.21
CA GLU A 117 -6.09 -2.53 -0.48
C GLU A 117 -6.03 -2.88 -1.97
N GLY A 118 -7.16 -2.79 -2.68
CA GLY A 118 -7.19 -3.00 -4.12
C GLY A 118 -6.32 -2.01 -4.88
N LEU A 119 -6.30 -0.74 -4.43
CA LEU A 119 -5.44 0.29 -4.99
C LEU A 119 -3.96 0.03 -4.73
N ALA A 120 -3.61 -0.39 -3.51
CA ALA A 120 -2.25 -0.80 -3.15
C ALA A 120 -1.78 -2.00 -3.99
N CYS A 121 -2.64 -3.00 -4.18
CA CYS A 121 -2.40 -4.15 -5.06
C CYS A 121 -2.25 -3.76 -6.54
N TRP A 122 -3.07 -2.82 -7.02
CA TRP A 122 -2.97 -2.35 -8.39
C TRP A 122 -1.65 -1.59 -8.63
N PHE A 123 -1.26 -0.75 -7.69
CA PHE A 123 -0.06 0.08 -7.80
C PHE A 123 1.23 -0.76 -7.79
N GLN A 124 1.34 -1.77 -6.92
CA GLN A 124 2.49 -2.70 -6.95
C GLN A 124 2.56 -3.50 -8.27
N MET A 125 1.40 -3.91 -8.82
CA MET A 125 1.34 -4.63 -10.11
C MET A 125 1.76 -3.73 -11.27
N ARG A 126 1.35 -2.44 -11.26
CA ARG A 126 1.81 -1.46 -12.25
C ARG A 126 3.33 -1.33 -12.21
N TRP A 127 3.92 -1.18 -11.03
CA TRP A 127 5.37 -1.07 -10.89
C TRP A 127 6.12 -2.34 -11.29
N ALA A 128 5.55 -3.52 -11.03
CA ALA A 128 6.11 -4.78 -11.55
C ALA A 128 6.14 -4.78 -13.09
N LYS A 129 5.06 -4.34 -13.76
CA LYS A 129 5.00 -4.23 -15.22
C LYS A 129 5.98 -3.19 -15.79
N LEU A 130 6.22 -2.08 -15.07
CA LEU A 130 7.14 -1.02 -15.48
C LEU A 130 8.63 -1.37 -15.24
N CYS A 131 8.92 -2.38 -14.42
CA CYS A 131 10.28 -2.80 -14.08
C CYS A 131 10.57 -4.24 -14.55
N PRO A 132 10.52 -4.54 -15.86
CA PRO A 132 10.70 -5.90 -16.37
C PRO A 132 12.07 -6.53 -16.03
N GLN A 133 13.08 -5.70 -15.75
CA GLN A 133 14.40 -6.13 -15.27
C GLN A 133 14.38 -6.72 -13.86
N LEU A 134 13.41 -6.34 -13.03
CA LEU A 134 13.18 -6.89 -11.69
C LEU A 134 12.05 -7.93 -11.70
N PHE A 135 11.08 -7.77 -12.60
CA PHE A 135 9.91 -8.63 -12.72
C PHE A 135 9.74 -9.10 -14.17
N PRO A 136 10.39 -10.22 -14.54
CA PRO A 136 10.16 -10.84 -15.84
C PRO A 136 8.67 -11.09 -16.08
N GLU A 137 8.19 -10.95 -17.32
CA GLU A 137 6.77 -10.94 -17.68
C GLU A 137 5.95 -12.13 -17.13
N HIS A 138 6.56 -13.33 -17.07
CA HIS A 138 5.93 -14.53 -16.50
C HIS A 138 5.63 -14.43 -14.99
N LYS A 139 6.24 -13.46 -14.30
CA LYS A 139 6.01 -13.14 -12.87
C LYS A 139 5.04 -11.97 -12.68
N CYS A 140 4.46 -11.41 -13.75
CA CYS A 140 3.52 -10.30 -13.71
C CYS A 140 2.07 -10.74 -13.96
N ASN A 141 1.71 -11.97 -13.55
CA ASN A 141 0.35 -12.47 -13.59
C ASN A 141 -0.32 -12.30 -12.20
N PRO A 142 -1.39 -11.49 -12.07
CA PRO A 142 -2.10 -11.29 -10.81
C PRO A 142 -2.52 -12.59 -10.10
N GLU A 143 -2.99 -13.61 -10.84
CA GLU A 143 -3.42 -14.88 -10.26
C GLU A 143 -2.28 -15.67 -9.60
N VAL A 144 -1.04 -15.43 -10.06
CA VAL A 144 0.17 -16.04 -9.51
C VAL A 144 0.72 -15.20 -8.36
N CYS A 145 0.68 -13.87 -8.51
CA CYS A 145 1.22 -12.95 -7.51
C CYS A 145 0.37 -12.87 -6.23
N PHE A 146 -0.95 -13.06 -6.34
CA PHE A 146 -1.89 -12.95 -5.23
C PHE A 146 -2.38 -14.33 -4.77
N GLU A 147 -1.59 -15.00 -3.92
CA GLU A 147 -1.97 -16.30 -3.33
C GLU A 147 -3.31 -16.23 -2.56
N ASN A 148 -3.56 -15.10 -1.91
CA ASN A 148 -4.82 -14.87 -1.20
C ASN A 148 -5.85 -14.21 -2.14
N LYS A 149 -6.91 -14.96 -2.42
CA LYS A 149 -8.02 -14.57 -3.31
C LYS A 149 -8.66 -13.23 -2.97
N ARG A 150 -8.59 -12.77 -1.71
CA ARG A 150 -9.15 -11.47 -1.30
C ARG A 150 -8.35 -10.30 -1.86
N PHE A 151 -7.03 -10.42 -1.94
CA PHE A 151 -6.19 -9.41 -2.61
C PHE A 151 -6.41 -9.44 -4.11
N LEU A 152 -6.55 -10.63 -4.71
CA LEU A 152 -6.89 -10.76 -6.13
C LEU A 152 -8.24 -10.12 -6.44
N GLU A 153 -9.27 -10.37 -5.64
CA GLU A 153 -10.59 -9.75 -5.78
C GLU A 153 -10.52 -8.22 -5.67
N ALA A 154 -9.81 -7.69 -4.66
CA ALA A 154 -9.62 -6.25 -4.49
C ALA A 154 -8.89 -5.62 -5.69
N TYR A 155 -7.82 -6.27 -6.16
CA TYR A 155 -7.06 -5.88 -7.35
C TYR A 155 -7.96 -5.85 -8.58
N THR A 156 -8.69 -6.93 -8.88
CA THR A 156 -9.49 -7.06 -10.10
C THR A 156 -10.58 -6.00 -10.19
N ILE A 157 -11.25 -5.69 -9.07
CA ILE A 157 -12.30 -4.66 -9.06
C ILE A 157 -11.69 -3.27 -9.32
N VAL A 158 -10.54 -2.95 -8.69
CA VAL A 158 -9.87 -1.66 -8.88
C VAL A 158 -9.23 -1.55 -10.27
N GLU A 159 -8.64 -2.62 -10.79
CA GLU A 159 -8.11 -2.68 -12.16
C GLU A 159 -9.20 -2.37 -13.18
N GLU A 160 -10.35 -3.02 -13.05
CA GLU A 160 -11.49 -2.79 -13.95
C GLU A 160 -12.01 -1.36 -13.83
N LEU A 161 -12.08 -0.81 -12.61
CA LEU A 161 -12.47 0.57 -12.39
C LEU A 161 -11.52 1.55 -13.10
N LEU A 162 -10.21 1.41 -12.88
CA LEU A 162 -9.19 2.29 -13.46
C LEU A 162 -9.05 2.13 -14.98
N ARG A 163 -9.38 0.95 -15.51
CA ARG A 163 -9.46 0.72 -16.97
C ARG A 163 -10.59 1.53 -17.61
N GLN A 164 -11.69 1.72 -16.91
CA GLN A 164 -12.85 2.49 -17.39
C GLN A 164 -12.70 3.99 -17.14
N ASP A 165 -12.15 4.38 -15.98
CA ASP A 165 -11.89 5.78 -15.62
C ASP A 165 -10.56 5.91 -14.87
N PRO A 166 -9.45 6.22 -15.58
CA PRO A 166 -8.12 6.37 -14.99
C PRO A 166 -8.04 7.49 -13.93
N GLU A 167 -8.91 8.49 -14.00
CA GLU A 167 -8.92 9.64 -13.09
C GLU A 167 -9.91 9.45 -11.91
N ALA A 168 -10.58 8.30 -11.82
CA ALA A 168 -11.60 8.01 -10.80
C ALA A 168 -11.11 8.31 -9.38
N ILE A 169 -9.87 7.93 -9.07
CA ILE A 169 -9.34 8.04 -7.70
C ILE A 169 -9.12 9.50 -7.31
N LYS A 170 -8.56 10.32 -8.21
CA LYS A 170 -8.41 11.76 -7.96
C LYS A 170 -9.75 12.45 -7.78
N LYS A 171 -10.72 12.13 -8.64
CA LYS A 171 -12.09 12.68 -8.54
C LYS A 171 -12.69 12.38 -7.17
N LEU A 172 -12.66 11.11 -6.75
CA LEU A 172 -13.17 10.71 -5.44
C LEU A 172 -12.41 11.38 -4.28
N ARG A 173 -11.07 11.47 -4.36
CA ARG A 173 -10.24 12.08 -3.32
C ARG A 173 -10.41 13.59 -3.21
N SER A 174 -10.77 14.27 -4.29
CA SER A 174 -11.14 15.68 -4.25
C SER A 174 -12.39 15.96 -3.40
N LEU A 175 -13.28 14.97 -3.26
CA LEU A 175 -14.51 15.06 -2.48
C LEU A 175 -14.35 14.46 -1.07
N GLN A 176 -13.58 13.39 -0.94
CA GLN A 176 -13.24 12.74 0.32
C GLN A 176 -11.77 12.34 0.31
N PRO A 177 -10.86 13.12 0.93
CA PRO A 177 -9.42 12.85 0.83
C PRO A 177 -8.98 11.49 1.38
N VAL A 178 -9.71 10.91 2.34
CA VAL A 178 -9.33 9.65 3.01
C VAL A 178 -10.05 8.47 2.34
N ILE A 179 -9.29 7.56 1.69
CA ILE A 179 -9.86 6.45 0.90
C ILE A 179 -10.73 5.52 1.76
N SER A 180 -10.30 5.16 2.97
CA SER A 180 -11.09 4.34 3.91
C SER A 180 -12.39 5.01 4.39
N LYS A 181 -12.60 6.30 4.10
CA LYS A 181 -13.86 7.03 4.37
C LYS A 181 -14.77 7.16 3.14
N PHE A 182 -14.40 6.59 1.99
CA PHE A 182 -15.34 6.49 0.88
C PHE A 182 -16.61 5.77 1.30
N THR A 183 -17.74 6.26 0.80
CA THR A 183 -19.05 5.68 1.08
C THR A 183 -19.64 5.09 -0.19
N PRO A 184 -20.48 4.05 -0.11
CA PRO A 184 -21.13 3.51 -1.30
C PRO A 184 -21.93 4.56 -2.08
N LYS A 185 -22.55 5.52 -1.35
CA LYS A 185 -23.25 6.65 -1.97
C LYS A 185 -22.31 7.51 -2.80
N LEU A 186 -21.13 7.86 -2.27
CA LEU A 186 -20.12 8.61 -3.03
C LEU A 186 -19.73 7.84 -4.29
N LEU A 187 -19.41 6.56 -4.18
CA LEU A 187 -18.98 5.75 -5.33
C LEU A 187 -20.06 5.68 -6.42
N VAL A 188 -21.31 5.35 -6.08
CA VAL A 188 -22.39 5.25 -7.08
C VAL A 188 -22.74 6.61 -7.70
N THR A 189 -22.55 7.71 -6.95
CA THR A 189 -22.84 9.06 -7.46
C THR A 189 -21.78 9.50 -8.47
N GLU A 190 -20.51 9.27 -8.17
CA GLU A 190 -19.38 9.79 -8.96
C GLU A 190 -18.85 8.80 -10.00
N LEU A 191 -19.15 7.50 -9.84
CA LEU A 191 -18.71 6.42 -10.72
C LEU A 191 -19.93 5.62 -11.23
N PRO A 192 -20.60 6.07 -12.31
CA PRO A 192 -21.82 5.44 -12.83
C PRO A 192 -21.66 3.96 -13.23
N GLN A 193 -20.43 3.53 -13.48
CA GLN A 193 -20.07 2.15 -13.81
C GLN A 193 -20.05 1.21 -12.59
N VAL A 194 -20.01 1.74 -11.37
CA VAL A 194 -19.97 0.95 -10.13
C VAL A 194 -21.38 0.73 -9.62
N ASP A 195 -21.84 -0.52 -9.61
CA ASP A 195 -23.13 -0.87 -9.05
C ASP A 195 -23.14 -0.80 -7.50
N VAL A 196 -24.34 -0.77 -6.92
CA VAL A 196 -24.52 -0.66 -5.46
C VAL A 196 -23.85 -1.82 -4.70
N PRO A 197 -23.97 -3.10 -5.11
CA PRO A 197 -23.24 -4.20 -4.47
C PRO A 197 -21.72 -4.02 -4.47
N THR A 198 -21.12 -3.65 -5.61
CA THR A 198 -19.68 -3.44 -5.76
C THR A 198 -19.23 -2.25 -4.91
N ALA A 199 -20.00 -1.16 -4.91
CA ALA A 199 -19.72 0.00 -4.06
C ALA A 199 -19.72 -0.37 -2.57
N LYS A 200 -20.67 -1.19 -2.11
CA LYS A 200 -20.70 -1.70 -0.73
C LYS A 200 -19.50 -2.59 -0.42
N LEU A 201 -19.09 -3.45 -1.35
CA LEU A 201 -17.93 -4.31 -1.20
C LEU A 201 -16.65 -3.50 -1.09
N LEU A 202 -16.42 -2.54 -2.00
CA LEU A 202 -15.24 -1.66 -2.00
C LEU A 202 -15.13 -0.84 -0.70
N CYS A 203 -16.25 -0.36 -0.17
CA CYS A 203 -16.29 0.36 1.11
C CYS A 203 -16.32 -0.55 2.34
N SER A 204 -16.27 -1.88 2.18
CA SER A 204 -16.22 -2.80 3.32
C SER A 204 -14.80 -2.91 3.88
N ARG A 205 -14.69 -3.33 5.14
CA ARG A 205 -13.40 -3.58 5.77
C ARG A 205 -12.68 -4.74 5.09
N PHE A 206 -11.43 -4.51 4.70
CA PHE A 206 -10.56 -5.59 4.25
C PHE A 206 -10.16 -6.45 5.46
N ALA A 207 -10.42 -7.74 5.35
CA ALA A 207 -10.01 -8.74 6.32
C ALA A 207 -9.25 -9.84 5.59
N GLN A 208 -7.98 -10.02 5.95
CA GLN A 208 -7.11 -11.04 5.33
C GLN A 208 -7.63 -12.48 5.53
N ARG A 209 -8.48 -12.70 6.54
CA ARG A 209 -9.20 -13.96 6.76
C ARG A 209 -10.68 -13.76 6.45
N GLN A 210 -11.21 -14.50 5.49
CA GLN A 210 -12.65 -14.75 5.46
C GLN A 210 -12.98 -15.58 6.71
N LYS A 211 -13.98 -15.17 7.50
CA LYS A 211 -14.55 -16.09 8.47
C LYS A 211 -15.18 -17.21 7.66
N GLU A 212 -14.64 -18.41 7.77
CA GLU A 212 -15.37 -19.61 7.35
C GLU A 212 -16.73 -19.58 8.07
N VAL A 213 -17.80 -19.59 7.29
CA VAL A 213 -19.19 -19.71 7.77
C VAL A 213 -19.52 -21.19 7.80
#